data_AF-A0A023GAE4-F1
#
_entry.id   AF-A0A023GAE4-F1
#
_cell.length_a   1.000
_cell.length_b   1.000
_cell.length_c   1.000
_cell.angle_alpha   90.00
_cell.angle_beta   90.00
_cell.angle_gamma   90.00
#
_symmetry.space_group_name_H-M   'P 1'
#
loop_
_entity.id
_entity.type
_entity.pdbx_description
1 polymer ?
#
loop_
_entity_poly.entity_id
_entity_poly.type
_entity_poly.pdbx_seq_one_letter_code
_entity_poly.pdbx_strand_id
1 'polypeptide(L)'
;MNSTERIWTYNTTLKVHYTCQNDMMYNITEDYVIFNRSYYENMTYSEMMNGTFDSKLKGQMIVGPIGGPIQTIETLQYATDNQSCGVFQVQNALGSGNTFYELRFKNKTGTPDMPCLTYFNGLGLPGYLIFFNNCSYIFPPNREINSQEEENVDNGPPRFDFDE
;
A
#
# COMPACT_ATOMS: atom_id res chain seq x y z
N MET A 1 -2.79 -6.24 -8.90
CA MET A 1 -3.90 -6.16 -7.93
C MET A 1 -4.47 -4.75 -7.96
N ASN A 2 -5.57 -4.49 -8.69
CA ASN A 2 -6.22 -3.16 -8.68
C ASN A 2 -7.10 -3.04 -7.42
N SER A 3 -7.04 -1.91 -6.71
CA SER A 3 -7.73 -1.70 -5.45
C SER A 3 -7.82 -0.22 -5.05
N THR A 4 -8.94 0.20 -4.50
CA THR A 4 -9.05 1.43 -3.70
C THR A 4 -8.68 1.20 -2.23
N GLU A 5 -8.60 -0.06 -1.81
CA GLU A 5 -8.15 -0.44 -0.48
C GLU A 5 -6.63 -0.45 -0.42
N ARG A 6 -6.10 -0.04 0.74
CA ARG A 6 -4.69 -0.14 1.08
C ARG A 6 -4.24 -1.60 1.05
N ILE A 7 -3.10 -1.83 0.39
CA ILE A 7 -2.44 -3.13 0.32
C ILE A 7 -1.33 -3.15 1.38
N TRP A 8 -1.42 -4.07 2.32
CA TRP A 8 -0.44 -4.21 3.39
C TRP A 8 0.57 -5.30 3.06
N THR A 9 1.83 -5.09 3.44
CA THR A 9 2.81 -6.18 3.46
C THR A 9 2.72 -6.88 4.81
N TYR A 10 2.26 -8.13 4.80
CA TYR A 10 2.13 -8.95 6.00
C TYR A 10 3.48 -9.46 6.49
N ASN A 11 4.22 -10.11 5.58
CA ASN A 11 5.46 -10.80 5.86
C ASN A 11 6.44 -10.59 4.71
N THR A 12 7.73 -10.45 5.02
CA THR A 12 8.80 -10.29 4.05
C THR A 12 9.98 -11.21 4.40
N THR A 13 10.66 -11.78 3.40
CA THR A 13 11.90 -12.54 3.64
C THR A 13 13.12 -11.62 3.76
N LEU A 14 12.96 -10.32 3.52
CA LEU A 14 14.00 -9.33 3.75
C LEU A 14 14.05 -8.98 5.25
N LYS A 15 15.23 -9.05 5.85
CA LYS A 15 15.42 -8.56 7.21
C LYS A 15 15.36 -7.03 7.21
N VAL A 16 14.35 -6.47 7.87
CA VAL A 16 14.08 -5.02 7.89
C VAL A 16 13.88 -4.52 9.33
N HIS A 17 13.97 -3.20 9.51
CA HIS A 17 13.74 -2.52 10.80
C HIS A 17 12.42 -1.74 10.85
N TYR A 18 11.78 -1.51 9.70
CA TYR A 18 10.48 -0.87 9.61
C TYR A 18 9.32 -1.88 9.78
N THR A 19 8.14 -1.34 10.07
CA THR A 19 6.87 -2.09 10.14
C THR A 19 5.78 -1.39 9.36
N CYS A 20 4.61 -2.02 9.24
CA CYS A 20 3.41 -1.43 8.67
C CYS A 20 3.59 -0.91 7.23
N GLN A 21 4.46 -1.56 6.45
CA GLN A 21 4.63 -1.22 5.04
C GLN A 21 3.30 -1.42 4.30
N ASN A 22 2.89 -0.41 3.56
CA ASN A 22 1.65 -0.41 2.80
C ASN A 22 1.72 0.43 1.54
N ASP A 23 0.92 0.04 0.56
CA ASP A 23 0.75 0.73 -0.71
C ASP A 23 -0.70 1.20 -0.84
N MET A 24 -0.89 2.50 -1.05
CA MET A 24 -2.19 3.10 -1.35
C MET A 24 -2.19 3.57 -2.81
N MET A 25 -2.98 2.90 -3.64
CA MET A 25 -3.08 3.21 -5.06
C MET A 25 -3.76 4.57 -5.30
N TYR A 26 -3.22 5.34 -6.23
CA TYR A 26 -3.76 6.61 -6.69
C TYR A 26 -4.35 6.49 -8.09
N ASN A 27 -3.62 5.85 -9.01
CA ASN A 27 -4.07 5.64 -10.39
C ASN A 27 -3.47 4.35 -10.94
N ILE A 28 -4.18 3.66 -11.85
CA ILE A 28 -3.69 2.45 -12.52
C ILE A 28 -4.28 2.33 -13.92
N THR A 29 -3.45 1.89 -14.85
CA THR A 29 -3.81 1.56 -16.22
C THR A 29 -3.27 0.16 -16.56
N GLU A 30 -3.37 -0.25 -17.83
CA GLU A 30 -2.71 -1.48 -18.30
C GLU A 30 -1.18 -1.35 -18.32
N ASP A 31 -0.64 -0.13 -18.38
CA ASP A 31 0.79 0.14 -18.55
C ASP A 31 1.50 0.55 -17.26
N TYR A 32 0.79 1.18 -16.31
CA TYR A 32 1.41 1.69 -15.09
C TYR A 32 0.46 1.73 -13.89
N VAL A 33 1.06 1.91 -12.71
CA VAL A 33 0.39 2.20 -11.44
C VAL A 33 1.13 3.30 -10.69
N ILE A 34 0.39 4.29 -10.20
CA ILE A 34 0.89 5.30 -9.27
C ILE A 34 0.29 5.00 -7.89
N PHE A 35 1.15 4.96 -6.87
CA PHE A 35 0.73 4.66 -5.51
C PHE A 35 1.64 5.33 -4.49
N ASN A 36 1.12 5.60 -3.29
CA ASN A 36 1.94 6.00 -2.16
C ASN A 36 2.39 4.76 -1.40
N ARG A 37 3.69 4.57 -1.27
CA ARG A 37 4.28 3.57 -0.38
C ARG A 37 4.61 4.22 0.94
N SER A 38 4.09 3.67 2.03
CA SER A 38 4.33 4.18 3.38
C SER A 38 4.77 3.07 4.33
N TYR A 39 5.58 3.41 5.33
CA TYR A 39 6.03 2.50 6.38
C TYR A 39 6.33 3.26 7.67
N TYR A 40 6.46 2.53 8.77
CA TYR A 40 6.79 3.09 10.08
C TYR A 40 8.18 2.65 10.54
N GLU A 41 9.05 3.61 10.82
CA GLU A 41 10.37 3.41 11.42
C GLU A 41 10.67 4.56 12.38
N ASN A 42 10.24 4.43 13.64
CA ASN A 42 10.17 5.50 14.66
C ASN A 42 9.21 6.66 14.31
N MET A 43 9.04 6.97 13.03
CA MET A 43 8.09 7.91 12.45
C MET A 43 7.49 7.32 11.17
N THR A 44 6.43 7.93 10.66
CA THR A 44 5.80 7.52 9.40
C THR A 44 6.57 8.12 8.22
N TYR A 45 6.95 7.29 7.27
CA TYR A 45 7.51 7.69 5.98
C TYR A 45 6.49 7.39 4.89
N SER A 46 6.43 8.25 3.87
CA SER A 46 5.59 8.05 2.70
C SER A 46 6.25 8.66 1.48
N GLU A 47 6.25 7.92 0.37
CA GLU A 47 6.80 8.36 -0.91
C GLU A 47 5.85 7.96 -2.05
N MET A 48 5.73 8.82 -3.05
CA MET A 48 4.93 8.55 -4.23
C MET A 48 5.76 7.75 -5.25
N MET A 49 5.25 6.58 -5.59
CA MET A 49 5.91 5.60 -6.45
C MET A 49 5.22 5.52 -7.80
N ASN A 50 6.01 5.22 -8.83
CA ASN A 50 5.54 4.79 -10.13
C ASN A 50 5.97 3.34 -10.36
N GLY A 51 5.01 2.48 -10.69
CA GLY A 51 5.22 1.12 -11.17
C GLY A 51 4.88 1.04 -12.65
N THR A 52 5.82 0.64 -13.49
CA THR A 52 5.56 0.39 -14.92
C THR A 52 5.45 -1.10 -15.17
N PHE A 53 4.35 -1.57 -15.74
CA PHE A 53 4.14 -2.99 -16.05
C PHE A 53 4.95 -3.39 -17.28
N ASP A 54 5.52 -4.59 -17.24
CA ASP A 54 6.19 -5.16 -18.41
C ASP A 54 5.14 -5.78 -19.35
N SER A 55 5.07 -5.28 -20.59
CA SER A 55 4.11 -5.73 -21.59
C SER A 55 4.38 -7.15 -22.11
N LYS A 56 5.60 -7.67 -21.93
CA LYS A 56 6.01 -9.02 -22.33
C LYS A 56 5.96 -9.99 -21.15
N LEU A 57 6.35 -9.54 -19.96
CA LEU A 57 6.40 -10.34 -18.74
C LEU A 57 5.23 -10.00 -17.83
N LYS A 58 4.08 -10.64 -18.11
CA LYS A 58 2.86 -10.46 -17.31
C LYS A 58 3.12 -10.66 -15.83
N GLY A 59 2.64 -9.73 -15.01
CA GLY A 59 2.80 -9.76 -13.55
C GLY A 59 4.12 -9.19 -13.04
N GLN A 60 5.01 -8.73 -13.94
CA GLN A 60 6.21 -7.99 -13.58
C GLN A 60 5.97 -6.48 -13.69
N MET A 61 6.52 -5.73 -12.75
CA MET A 61 6.62 -4.28 -12.81
C MET A 61 7.97 -3.79 -12.31
N ILE A 62 8.46 -2.71 -12.91
CA ILE A 62 9.59 -1.94 -12.40
C ILE A 62 9.06 -0.79 -11.55
N VAL A 63 9.62 -0.60 -10.36
CA VAL A 63 9.10 0.35 -9.37
C VAL A 63 10.21 1.31 -8.92
N GLY A 64 9.87 2.59 -8.82
CA GLY A 64 10.71 3.62 -8.22
C GLY A 64 9.91 4.88 -7.88
N PRO A 65 10.51 5.86 -7.19
CA PRO A 65 9.86 7.14 -6.93
C PRO A 65 9.50 7.86 -8.23
N ILE A 66 8.44 8.66 -8.22
CA ILE A 66 8.10 9.50 -9.38
C ILE A 66 9.27 10.44 -9.68
N GLY A 67 9.81 10.36 -10.91
CA GLY A 67 10.97 11.15 -11.34
C GLY A 67 12.31 10.71 -10.73
N GLY A 68 12.32 9.64 -9.93
CA GLY A 68 13.50 9.06 -9.33
C GLY A 68 14.05 7.83 -10.08
N PRO A 69 15.16 7.25 -9.61
CA PRO A 69 15.70 6.02 -10.18
C PRO A 69 14.80 4.82 -9.87
N ILE A 70 14.84 3.81 -10.73
CA ILE A 70 14.22 2.50 -10.46
C ILE A 70 14.89 1.90 -9.21
N GLN A 71 14.07 1.47 -8.26
CA GLN A 71 14.53 0.85 -7.02
C GLN A 71 14.39 -0.67 -7.07
N THR A 72 13.25 -1.18 -7.57
CA THR A 72 12.94 -2.61 -7.54
C THR A 72 12.31 -3.10 -8.85
N ILE A 73 12.46 -4.40 -9.09
CA ILE A 73 11.67 -5.18 -10.04
C ILE A 73 10.81 -6.12 -9.21
N GLU A 74 9.49 -5.99 -9.32
CA GLU A 74 8.51 -6.73 -8.53
C GLU A 74 7.72 -7.66 -9.46
N THR A 75 7.74 -8.97 -9.19
CA THR A 75 7.05 -9.98 -9.99
C THR A 75 6.04 -10.72 -9.13
N LEU A 76 4.77 -10.71 -9.54
CA LEU A 76 3.69 -11.45 -8.90
C LEU A 76 3.88 -12.96 -9.14
N GLN A 77 4.17 -13.70 -8.07
CA GLN A 77 4.40 -15.15 -8.11
C GLN A 77 3.10 -15.93 -7.89
N TYR A 78 2.23 -15.39 -7.05
CA TYR A 78 0.95 -15.99 -6.70
C TYR A 78 -0.06 -14.91 -6.34
N ALA A 79 -1.32 -15.12 -6.69
CA ALA A 79 -2.44 -14.35 -6.18
C ALA A 79 -3.66 -15.27 -6.06
N THR A 80 -4.54 -14.95 -5.11
CA THR A 80 -5.89 -15.52 -5.09
C THR A 80 -6.71 -15.01 -6.27
N ASP A 81 -7.74 -15.76 -6.68
CA ASP A 81 -8.60 -15.39 -7.83
C ASP A 81 -9.31 -14.04 -7.62
N ASN A 82 -9.75 -13.78 -6.38
CA ASN A 82 -10.33 -12.49 -5.97
C ASN A 82 -9.28 -11.40 -5.71
N GLN A 83 -7.99 -11.73 -5.85
CA GLN A 83 -6.86 -10.84 -5.60
C GLN A 83 -6.91 -10.20 -4.20
N SER A 84 -7.40 -10.91 -3.20
CA SER A 84 -7.37 -10.50 -1.79
C SER A 84 -5.95 -10.51 -1.22
N CYS A 85 -5.08 -11.37 -1.73
CA CYS A 85 -3.67 -11.42 -1.37
C CYS A 85 -2.80 -11.88 -2.53
N GLY A 86 -1.50 -11.64 -2.43
CA GLY A 86 -0.53 -12.10 -3.40
C GLY A 86 0.88 -12.19 -2.80
N VAL A 87 1.71 -13.02 -3.41
CA VAL A 87 3.12 -13.16 -3.08
C VAL A 87 3.94 -12.57 -4.21
N PHE A 88 4.78 -11.60 -3.87
CA PHE A 88 5.63 -10.87 -4.80
C PHE A 88 7.07 -11.28 -4.58
N GLN A 89 7.78 -11.58 -5.67
CA GLN A 89 9.23 -11.64 -5.69
C GLN A 89 9.75 -10.23 -5.97
N VAL A 90 10.68 -9.74 -5.16
CA VAL A 90 11.23 -8.39 -5.25
C VAL A 90 12.74 -8.48 -5.44
N GLN A 91 13.23 -7.81 -6.47
CA GLN A 91 14.65 -7.73 -6.82
C GLN A 91 15.10 -6.28 -6.79
N ASN A 92 16.24 -5.98 -6.15
CA ASN A 92 16.81 -4.64 -6.16
C ASN A 92 17.39 -4.32 -7.55
N ALA A 93 16.96 -3.21 -8.15
CA ALA A 93 17.33 -2.85 -9.53
C ALA A 93 18.82 -2.49 -9.69
N LEU A 94 19.50 -2.09 -8.61
CA LEU A 94 20.94 -1.75 -8.61
C LEU A 94 21.87 -2.97 -8.54
N GLY A 95 21.35 -4.20 -8.68
CA GLY A 95 22.15 -5.41 -8.90
C GLY A 95 22.98 -5.90 -7.71
N SER A 96 22.94 -5.22 -6.57
CA SER A 96 23.71 -5.57 -5.36
C SER A 96 22.90 -6.35 -4.31
N GLY A 97 21.61 -6.63 -4.56
CA GLY A 97 20.70 -7.18 -3.56
C GLY A 97 20.24 -8.60 -3.84
N ASN A 98 20.17 -9.41 -2.77
CA ASN A 98 19.46 -10.68 -2.77
C ASN A 98 17.99 -10.47 -3.15
N THR A 99 17.44 -11.38 -3.95
CA THR A 99 15.99 -11.46 -4.17
C THR A 99 15.29 -11.79 -2.86
N PHE A 100 14.18 -11.12 -2.58
CA PHE A 100 13.33 -11.41 -1.43
C PHE A 100 11.87 -11.55 -1.86
N TYR A 101 11.02 -11.99 -0.94
CA TYR A 101 9.61 -12.21 -1.19
C TYR A 101 8.77 -11.45 -0.19
N GLU A 102 7.64 -10.93 -0.64
CA GLU A 102 6.67 -10.23 0.19
C GLU A 102 5.29 -10.86 0.02
N LEU A 103 4.66 -11.19 1.14
CA LEU A 103 3.25 -11.54 1.21
C LEU A 103 2.44 -10.27 1.43
N ARG A 104 1.65 -9.86 0.45
CA ARG A 104 0.82 -8.67 0.49
C ARG A 104 -0.67 -9.02 0.47
N PHE A 105 -1.51 -8.22 1.10
CA PHE A 105 -2.95 -8.46 1.20
C PHE A 105 -3.78 -7.18 1.30
N LYS A 106 -5.03 -7.28 0.86
CA LYS A 106 -6.07 -6.26 0.95
C LYS A 106 -6.93 -6.56 2.17
N ASN A 107 -6.62 -5.96 3.31
CA ASN A 107 -7.53 -5.90 4.47
C ASN A 107 -6.98 -4.93 5.53
N LYS A 108 -7.85 -4.12 6.14
CA LYS A 108 -7.46 -3.21 7.24
C LYS A 108 -7.15 -3.94 8.55
N THR A 109 -7.75 -5.10 8.77
CA THR A 109 -7.65 -5.84 10.03
C THR A 109 -7.73 -7.33 9.74
N GLY A 110 -6.59 -8.01 9.72
CA GLY A 110 -6.62 -9.46 9.58
C GLY A 110 -5.30 -10.09 9.15
N THR A 111 -5.41 -11.37 8.85
CA THR A 111 -4.38 -12.21 8.25
C THR A 111 -4.68 -12.38 6.76
N PRO A 112 -3.66 -12.51 5.91
CA PRO A 112 -3.86 -12.89 4.51
C PRO A 112 -4.61 -14.21 4.38
N ASP A 113 -5.27 -14.43 3.24
CA ASP A 113 -5.96 -15.68 2.98
C ASP A 113 -4.97 -16.86 3.02
N MET A 114 -5.46 -18.00 3.53
CA MET A 114 -4.66 -19.21 3.74
C MET A 114 -3.87 -19.67 2.50
N PRO A 115 -4.37 -19.54 1.25
CA PRO A 115 -3.58 -19.92 0.07
C PRO A 115 -2.30 -19.09 -0.09
N CYS A 116 -2.33 -17.78 0.16
CA CYS A 116 -1.11 -16.96 0.09
C CYS A 116 -0.14 -17.27 1.23
N LEU A 117 -0.65 -17.54 2.44
CA LEU A 117 0.18 -18.00 3.56
C LEU A 117 0.86 -19.33 3.22
N THR A 118 0.10 -20.26 2.64
CA THR A 118 0.62 -21.58 2.21
C THR A 118 1.69 -21.43 1.15
N TYR A 119 1.46 -20.60 0.13
CA TYR A 119 2.45 -20.32 -0.91
C TYR A 119 3.73 -19.70 -0.33
N PHE A 120 3.59 -18.66 0.49
CA PHE A 120 4.72 -17.95 1.08
C PHE A 120 5.55 -18.85 2.01
N ASN A 121 4.90 -19.61 2.88
CA ASN A 121 5.58 -20.55 3.78
C ASN A 121 6.24 -21.71 3.00
N GLY A 122 5.63 -22.12 1.88
CA GLY A 122 6.18 -23.14 0.98
C GLY A 122 7.50 -22.75 0.31
N LEU A 123 7.89 -21.46 0.33
CA LEU A 123 9.20 -21.02 -0.16
C LEU A 123 10.37 -21.54 0.72
N GLY A 124 10.10 -21.96 1.96
CA GLY A 124 11.13 -22.48 2.87
C GLY A 124 12.16 -21.45 3.33
N LEU A 125 11.87 -20.15 3.17
CA LEU A 125 12.71 -19.03 3.57
C LEU A 125 12.26 -18.45 4.92
N PRO A 126 13.17 -17.91 5.74
CA PRO A 126 12.78 -17.21 6.96
C PRO A 126 12.00 -15.93 6.60
N GLY A 127 10.81 -15.78 7.18
CA GLY A 127 9.98 -14.59 7.06
C GLY A 127 10.04 -13.70 8.31
N TYR A 128 9.90 -12.40 8.10
CA TYR A 128 9.78 -11.37 9.11
C TYR A 128 8.38 -10.77 9.03
N LEU A 129 7.58 -10.97 10.08
CA LEU A 129 6.26 -10.35 10.21
C LEU A 129 6.44 -8.83 10.40
N ILE A 130 5.85 -8.04 9.50
CA ILE A 130 5.92 -6.56 9.57
C ILE A 130 4.55 -5.90 9.67
N PHE A 131 3.47 -6.67 9.52
CA PHE A 131 2.12 -6.20 9.81
C PHE A 131 1.69 -6.60 11.23
N PHE A 132 1.25 -5.60 11.98
CA PHE A 132 0.76 -5.73 13.35
C PHE A 132 -0.59 -5.05 13.49
N ASN A 133 -1.36 -5.42 14.52
CA ASN A 133 -2.71 -4.88 14.73
C ASN A 133 -2.75 -3.35 14.87
N ASN A 134 -1.65 -2.70 15.27
CA ASN A 134 -1.58 -1.25 15.40
C ASN A 134 -1.29 -0.51 14.09
N CYS A 135 -1.00 -1.20 12.98
CA CYS A 135 -0.72 -0.56 11.70
C CYS A 135 -1.91 0.28 11.19
N SER A 136 -3.13 -0.16 11.45
CA SER A 136 -4.35 0.58 11.11
C SER A 136 -4.57 1.85 11.95
N TYR A 137 -3.94 1.94 13.13
CA TYR A 137 -3.92 3.18 13.92
C TYR A 137 -2.81 4.13 13.47
N ILE A 138 -1.64 3.59 13.10
CA ILE A 138 -0.51 4.38 12.59
C ILE A 138 -0.87 5.02 11.25
N PHE A 139 -1.46 4.25 10.35
CA PHE A 139 -2.01 4.74 9.10
C PHE A 139 -3.53 4.58 9.15
N PRO A 140 -4.28 5.59 9.62
CA PRO A 140 -5.73 5.52 9.60
C PRO A 140 -6.25 5.42 8.15
N PRO A 141 -7.45 4.87 7.93
CA PRO A 141 -8.12 5.01 6.65
C PRO A 141 -8.35 6.50 6.35
N ASN A 142 -8.25 6.89 5.08
CA ASN A 142 -8.68 8.22 4.67
C ASN A 142 -10.12 8.43 5.15
N ARG A 143 -10.35 9.45 5.97
CA ARG A 143 -11.71 9.92 6.21
C ARG A 143 -12.23 10.34 4.85
N GLU A 144 -13.33 9.75 4.39
CA GLU A 144 -14.11 10.37 3.32
C GLU A 144 -14.48 11.76 3.85
N ILE A 145 -13.78 12.79 3.38
CA ILE A 145 -14.21 14.16 3.59
C ILE A 145 -15.42 14.28 2.67
N ASN A 146 -16.62 14.11 3.23
CA ASN A 146 -17.83 14.57 2.58
C ASN A 146 -17.65 16.09 2.38
N SER A 147 -17.40 16.51 1.15
CA SER A 147 -17.34 17.90 0.72
C SER A 147 -18.75 18.52 0.71
N GLN A 148 -19.46 18.46 1.84
CA GLN A 148 -20.78 19.08 2.06
C GLN A 148 -20.92 19.70 3.46
N GLU A 149 -19.86 20.31 4.00
CA GLU A 149 -19.99 21.29 5.09
C GLU A 149 -19.06 22.50 4.83
N GLU A 150 -19.24 23.14 3.68
CA GLU A 150 -18.87 24.54 3.49
C GLU A 150 -20.06 25.25 2.84
N GLU A 151 -21.00 25.71 3.67
CA GLU A 151 -21.82 26.92 3.48
C GLU A 151 -22.93 26.96 4.53
N ASN A 152 -22.68 27.70 5.62
CA ASN A 152 -23.65 28.59 6.27
C ASN A 152 -22.99 29.20 7.52
N VAL A 153 -22.00 30.07 7.28
CA VAL A 153 -21.68 31.15 8.23
C VAL A 153 -22.44 32.37 7.75
N ASP A 154 -23.73 32.44 8.08
CA ASP A 154 -24.48 33.69 7.97
C ASP A 154 -24.23 34.53 9.23
N ASN A 155 -23.24 35.41 9.13
CA ASN A 155 -23.02 36.49 10.08
C ASN A 155 -23.99 37.65 9.78
N GLY A 156 -25.26 37.49 10.15
CA GLY A 156 -26.22 38.58 10.21
C GLY A 156 -26.12 39.33 11.55
N PRO A 157 -26.00 40.67 11.59
CA PRO A 157 -25.99 41.41 12.86
C PRO A 157 -27.37 41.37 13.53
N PRO A 158 -27.46 41.43 14.87
CA PRO A 158 -28.74 41.43 15.56
C PRO A 158 -29.51 42.71 15.25
N ARG A 159 -30.68 42.56 14.62
CA ARG A 159 -31.67 43.62 14.45
C ARG A 159 -32.53 43.66 15.72
N PHE A 160 -32.34 44.71 16.52
CA PHE A 160 -33.25 45.07 17.58
C PHE A 160 -34.48 45.72 16.95
N ASP A 161 -35.63 45.05 17.04
CA ASP A 161 -36.93 45.70 16.87
C ASP A 161 -37.72 45.46 18.16
N PHE A 162 -38.09 46.59 18.77
CA PHE A 162 -39.06 46.72 19.85
C PHE A 162 -40.47 46.54 19.28
N ASP A 163 -41.35 45.90 20.05
CA ASP A 163 -42.80 46.13 20.24
C ASP A 163 -43.29 44.95 21.10
N GLU A 164 -43.96 45.11 22.25
CA GLU A 164 -45.04 46.03 22.65
C GLU A 164 -44.93 46.39 24.15
#